data_AF-A0A9E6CQL3-F1
#
_entry.id   AF-A0A9E6CQL3-F1
#
_cell.length_a   1.000
_cell.length_b   1.000
_cell.length_c   1.000
_cell.angle_alpha   90.00
_cell.angle_beta   90.00
_cell.angle_gamma   90.00
#
_symmetry.space_group_name_H-M   'P 1'
#
loop_
_entity.id
_entity.type
_entity.pdbx_description
1 polymer ?
#
loop_
_entity_poly.entity_id
_entity_poly.type
_entity_poly.pdbx_seq_one_letter_code
_entity_poly.pdbx_strand_id
1 'polypeptide(L)'
;MYKNAFFILLITFAVIATMVVFNGSQGKSEVVVQTDGNKVVEIPVSNNPNQSKGGIDITVEKIEQLKESTVITLGLNNHSVDLGQDTIYESSTLNGEPSISHEFLSNAVGGHHVEVKVAYEKATSGALEIVASEQASFSFTDIW
;
A
#
# COMPACT_ATOMS: atom_id res chain seq x y z
N MET A 1 -24.01 37.95 39.65
CA MET A 1 -23.00 36.87 39.74
C MET A 1 -22.93 36.18 38.38
N TYR A 2 -22.19 36.74 37.41
CA TYR A 2 -22.12 36.24 36.02
C TYR A 2 -20.66 36.15 35.56
N LYS A 3 -19.82 35.41 36.29
CA LYS A 3 -18.38 35.32 35.99
C LYS A 3 -17.93 34.04 35.26
N ASN A 4 -18.80 33.04 35.11
CA ASN A 4 -18.40 31.73 34.59
C ASN A 4 -19.17 31.27 33.34
N ALA A 5 -20.05 32.11 32.77
CA ALA A 5 -20.84 31.74 31.60
C ALA A 5 -19.98 31.51 30.34
N PHE A 6 -18.84 32.20 30.23
CA PHE A 6 -17.93 32.07 29.09
C PHE A 6 -17.19 30.72 29.05
N PHE A 7 -16.87 30.14 30.22
CA PHE A 7 -16.18 28.85 30.29
C PHE A 7 -17.10 27.66 30.00
N ILE A 8 -18.37 27.75 30.40
CA ILE A 8 -19.36 26.67 30.15
C ILE A 8 -19.69 26.56 28.66
N LEU A 9 -19.73 27.69 27.94
CA LEU A 9 -20.02 27.72 26.50
C LEU A 9 -18.87 27.16 25.64
N LEU A 10 -17.64 27.22 26.15
CA LEU A 10 -16.44 26.72 25.45
C LEU A 10 -16.30 25.19 25.53
N ILE A 11 -16.77 24.58 26.62
CA ILE A 11 -16.75 23.11 26.80
C ILE A 11 -17.82 22.43 25.93
N THR A 12 -19.00 23.04 25.75
CA THR A 12 -20.06 22.47 24.90
C THR A 12 -19.70 22.46 23.40
N PHE A 13 -18.88 23.40 22.92
CA PHE A 13 -18.39 23.36 21.53
C PHE A 13 -17.40 22.22 21.27
N ALA A 14 -16.56 21.85 22.25
CA ALA A 14 -15.57 20.79 22.11
C ALA A 14 -16.19 19.38 22.02
N VAL A 15 -17.33 19.16 22.70
CA VAL A 15 -18.04 17.86 22.67
C VAL A 15 -18.78 17.64 21.34
N ILE A 16 -19.32 18.71 20.73
CA ILE A 16 -20.02 18.60 19.44
C ILE A 16 -19.02 18.39 18.29
N ALA A 17 -17.84 19.04 18.34
CA ALA A 17 -16.80 18.86 17.33
C ALA A 17 -16.21 17.44 17.32
N THR A 18 -16.13 16.77 18.48
CA THR A 18 -15.58 15.41 18.58
C THR A 18 -16.59 14.32 18.18
N MET A 19 -17.90 14.55 18.37
CA MET A 19 -18.93 13.60 17.92
C MET A 19 -19.16 13.60 16.40
N VAL A 20 -18.88 14.69 15.68
CA VAL A 20 -19.02 14.73 14.22
C VAL A 20 -17.85 14.05 13.50
N VAL A 21 -16.65 14.03 14.11
CA VAL A 21 -15.48 13.38 13.50
C VAL A 21 -15.52 11.85 13.59
N PHE A 22 -16.26 11.27 14.55
CA PHE A 22 -16.26 9.81 14.77
C PHE A 22 -17.55 9.07 14.44
N ASN A 23 -18.64 9.76 14.05
CA ASN A 23 -19.95 9.11 13.87
C ASN A 23 -20.52 9.18 12.44
N GLY A 24 -19.66 9.44 11.45
CA GLY A 24 -20.04 9.52 10.04
C GLY A 24 -19.05 8.81 9.12
N SER A 25 -18.99 7.47 9.19
CA SER A 25 -18.79 6.58 8.04
C SER A 25 -18.54 5.14 8.52
N GLN A 26 -19.60 4.44 8.88
CA GLN A 26 -19.70 3.06 8.44
C GLN A 26 -20.35 3.09 7.05
N GLY A 27 -19.60 2.69 6.04
CA GLY A 27 -20.14 2.40 4.72
C GLY A 27 -19.42 3.12 3.59
N LYS A 28 -18.64 2.31 2.86
CA LYS A 28 -17.96 2.58 1.58
C LYS A 28 -16.62 3.30 1.73
N SER A 29 -15.57 2.61 1.30
CA SER A 29 -14.27 3.21 0.98
C SER A 29 -14.50 4.39 0.04
N GLU A 30 -14.41 5.59 0.59
CA GLU A 30 -14.27 6.81 -0.20
C GLU A 30 -12.78 7.07 -0.35
N VAL A 31 -12.30 6.94 -1.58
CA VAL A 31 -10.96 7.34 -2.00
C VAL A 31 -10.86 8.86 -1.83
N VAL A 32 -10.12 9.29 -0.81
CA VAL A 32 -9.77 10.70 -0.63
C VAL A 32 -8.52 10.98 -1.47
N VAL A 33 -8.72 11.40 -2.72
CA VAL A 33 -7.65 12.02 -3.52
C VAL A 33 -7.64 13.51 -3.23
N GLN A 34 -6.62 14.02 -2.54
CA GLN A 34 -6.09 15.36 -2.77
C GLN A 34 -4.76 15.64 -2.06
N THR A 35 -3.67 15.78 -2.83
CA THR A 35 -2.64 16.81 -2.60
C THR A 35 -1.86 17.05 -3.91
N ASP A 36 -1.73 18.32 -4.29
CA ASP A 36 -0.81 18.91 -5.28
C ASP A 36 -0.50 18.17 -6.59
N GLY A 37 -1.13 18.59 -7.70
CA GLY A 37 -0.58 18.52 -9.08
C GLY A 37 -0.27 17.16 -9.72
N ASN A 38 -0.10 16.12 -8.92
CA ASN A 38 0.10 14.73 -9.28
C ASN A 38 -1.23 14.03 -9.00
N LYS A 39 -2.01 13.77 -10.04
CA LYS A 39 -3.25 13.05 -9.92
C LYS A 39 -2.92 11.60 -9.57
N VAL A 40 -2.97 11.27 -8.28
CA VAL A 40 -2.84 9.89 -7.81
C VAL A 40 -4.13 9.17 -8.20
N VAL A 41 -4.02 8.20 -9.10
CA VAL A 41 -5.13 7.29 -9.41
C VAL A 41 -4.86 6.01 -8.65
N GLU A 42 -5.62 5.82 -7.58
CA GLU A 42 -5.68 4.53 -6.91
C GLU A 42 -6.49 3.58 -7.79
N ILE A 43 -5.84 2.51 -8.24
CA ILE A 43 -6.49 1.53 -9.09
C ILE A 43 -7.02 0.42 -8.19
N PRO A 44 -8.35 0.14 -8.23
CA PRO A 44 -8.88 -0.99 -7.50
C PRO A 44 -8.26 -2.26 -8.04
N VAL A 45 -7.46 -2.92 -7.21
CA VAL A 45 -6.83 -4.18 -7.58
C VAL A 45 -7.93 -5.24 -7.68
N SER A 46 -8.11 -5.84 -8.87
CA SER A 46 -9.16 -6.84 -9.03
C SER A 46 -8.81 -8.09 -8.19
N ASN A 47 -9.61 -8.38 -7.17
CA ASN A 47 -9.50 -9.56 -6.30
C ASN A 47 -8.16 -9.76 -5.55
N ASN A 48 -7.35 -8.72 -5.31
CA ASN A 48 -6.04 -8.81 -4.63
C ASN A 48 -5.24 -10.05 -5.09
N PRO A 49 -4.71 -10.03 -6.33
CA PRO A 49 -4.10 -11.20 -6.93
C PRO A 49 -2.96 -11.68 -6.03
N ASN A 50 -3.07 -12.96 -5.67
CA ASN A 50 -2.18 -13.66 -4.77
C ASN A 50 -1.62 -14.89 -5.50
N GLN A 51 -0.33 -15.12 -5.34
CA GLN A 51 0.33 -16.35 -5.76
C GLN A 51 1.15 -16.93 -4.62
N SER A 52 1.11 -18.27 -4.51
CA SER A 52 1.89 -19.04 -3.55
C SER A 52 2.86 -19.97 -4.28
N LYS A 53 4.15 -19.89 -3.96
CA LYS A 53 5.18 -20.75 -4.56
C LYS A 53 6.39 -20.87 -3.63
N GLY A 54 6.89 -22.10 -3.47
CA GLY A 54 8.08 -22.35 -2.64
C GLY A 54 7.93 -21.98 -1.16
N GLY A 55 6.70 -21.97 -0.62
CA GLY A 55 6.43 -21.57 0.77
C GLY A 55 6.39 -20.05 1.00
N ILE A 56 6.35 -19.28 -0.09
CA ILE A 56 6.20 -17.83 -0.09
C ILE A 56 4.85 -17.49 -0.72
N ASP A 57 4.09 -16.64 -0.03
CA ASP A 57 2.85 -16.06 -0.53
C ASP A 57 3.09 -14.58 -0.83
N ILE A 58 2.74 -14.13 -2.03
CA ILE A 58 2.81 -12.72 -2.44
C ILE A 58 1.43 -12.27 -2.87
N THR A 59 0.96 -11.19 -2.26
CA THR A 59 -0.28 -10.50 -2.58
C THR A 59 0.02 -9.10 -3.08
N VAL A 60 -0.63 -8.69 -4.17
CA VAL A 60 -0.66 -7.28 -4.59
C VAL A 60 -1.78 -6.58 -3.81
N GLU A 61 -1.40 -5.73 -2.87
CA GLU A 61 -2.33 -5.08 -1.94
C GLU A 61 -2.87 -3.76 -2.49
N LYS A 62 -2.02 -2.98 -3.18
CA LYS A 62 -2.38 -1.67 -3.69
C LYS A 62 -1.57 -1.30 -4.92
N ILE A 63 -2.20 -0.62 -5.87
CA ILE A 63 -1.52 0.03 -7.00
C ILE A 63 -1.89 1.52 -7.03
N GLU A 64 -0.85 2.35 -7.03
CA GLU A 64 -0.95 3.80 -7.12
C GLU A 64 -0.26 4.27 -8.40
N GLN A 65 -1.02 4.87 -9.32
CA GLN A 65 -0.44 5.51 -10.49
C GLN A 65 -0.25 7.01 -10.24
N LEU A 66 0.99 7.44 -10.36
CA LEU A 66 1.44 8.82 -10.35
C LEU A 66 1.83 9.23 -11.78
N LYS A 67 2.02 10.53 -11.99
CA LYS A 67 2.30 11.07 -13.33
C LYS A 67 3.57 10.47 -13.97
N GLU A 68 4.60 10.23 -13.16
CA GLU A 68 5.91 9.75 -13.61
C GLU A 68 6.26 8.36 -13.04
N SER A 69 5.40 7.76 -12.23
CA SER A 69 5.70 6.46 -11.60
C SER A 69 4.46 5.65 -11.30
N THR A 70 4.66 4.34 -11.19
CA THR A 70 3.67 3.40 -10.68
C THR A 70 4.22 2.77 -9.43
N VAL A 71 3.47 2.81 -8.35
CA VAL A 71 3.85 2.27 -7.05
C VAL A 71 2.94 1.10 -6.73
N ILE A 72 3.55 -0.04 -6.43
CA ILE A 72 2.84 -1.27 -6.08
C ILE A 72 3.19 -1.61 -4.63
N THR A 73 2.17 -1.73 -3.78
CA THR A 73 2.32 -2.27 -2.43
C THR A 73 2.13 -3.78 -2.48
N LEU A 74 3.11 -4.50 -1.94
CA LEU A 74 3.14 -5.95 -1.86
C LEU A 74 3.07 -6.39 -0.41
N GLY A 75 2.20 -7.35 -0.13
CA GLY A 75 2.21 -8.13 1.11
C GLY A 75 2.86 -9.47 0.84
N LEU A 76 3.94 -9.78 1.57
CA LEU A 76 4.66 -11.04 1.45
C LEU A 76 4.65 -11.79 2.78
N ASN A 77 4.39 -13.09 2.71
CA ASN A 77 4.46 -13.99 3.84
C ASN A 77 5.32 -15.20 3.50
N ASN A 78 6.09 -15.68 4.47
CA ASN A 78 6.87 -16.88 4.28
C ASN A 78 7.24 -17.56 5.61
N HIS A 79 7.49 -18.86 5.53
CA HIS A 79 7.94 -19.68 6.66
C HIS A 79 9.41 -20.13 6.61
N SER A 80 10.17 -19.89 5.53
CA SER A 80 11.49 -20.51 5.32
C SER A 80 12.62 -19.59 4.82
N VAL A 81 12.33 -18.53 4.07
CA VAL A 81 13.34 -17.56 3.57
C VAL A 81 13.27 -16.18 4.23
N ASP A 82 14.36 -15.42 4.25
CA ASP A 82 14.29 -14.01 4.66
C ASP A 82 13.79 -13.16 3.49
N LEU A 83 12.56 -12.64 3.58
CA LEU A 83 11.97 -11.77 2.57
C LEU A 83 12.40 -10.30 2.70
N GLY A 84 13.14 -9.93 3.75
CA GLY A 84 13.63 -8.57 3.96
C GLY A 84 14.84 -8.19 3.09
N GLN A 85 15.15 -8.99 2.07
CA GLN A 85 16.31 -8.78 1.20
C GLN A 85 15.99 -7.80 0.08
N ASP A 86 16.73 -6.69 0.02
CA ASP A 86 16.59 -5.64 -1.00
C ASP A 86 16.61 -6.18 -2.44
N THR A 87 17.46 -7.19 -2.69
CA THR A 87 17.65 -7.79 -4.01
C THR A 87 16.37 -8.36 -4.63
N ILE A 88 15.41 -8.79 -3.81
CA ILE A 88 14.10 -9.30 -4.28
C ILE A 88 13.34 -8.18 -5.01
N TYR A 89 13.42 -6.97 -4.48
CA TYR A 89 12.68 -5.80 -4.96
C TYR A 89 13.44 -5.06 -6.04
N GLU A 90 14.77 -4.95 -5.91
CA GLU A 90 15.64 -4.37 -6.94
C GLU A 90 15.62 -5.17 -8.26
N SER A 91 15.40 -6.49 -8.19
CA SER A 91 15.28 -7.35 -9.38
C SER A 91 13.86 -7.51 -9.92
N SER A 92 12.86 -6.97 -9.22
CA SER A 92 11.47 -7.01 -9.69
C SER A 92 11.27 -6.15 -10.93
N THR A 93 10.38 -6.58 -11.82
CA THR A 93 10.06 -5.84 -13.04
C THR A 93 8.56 -5.66 -13.20
N LEU A 94 8.17 -4.54 -13.80
CA LEU A 94 6.80 -4.26 -14.22
C LEU A 94 6.80 -4.03 -15.72
N ASN A 95 6.12 -4.91 -16.45
CA ASN A 95 6.13 -4.93 -17.92
C ASN A 95 7.55 -5.04 -18.51
N GLY A 96 8.45 -5.76 -17.82
CA GLY A 96 9.85 -5.92 -18.20
C GLY A 96 10.77 -4.75 -17.81
N GLU A 97 10.23 -3.65 -17.28
CA GLU A 97 11.01 -2.53 -16.78
C GLU A 97 11.39 -2.73 -15.30
N PRO A 98 12.64 -2.49 -14.89
CA PRO A 98 13.08 -2.70 -13.53
C PRO A 98 12.44 -1.70 -12.56
N SER A 99 12.42 -2.07 -11.28
CA SER A 99 12.06 -1.13 -10.21
C SER A 99 13.08 0.00 -10.10
N ILE A 100 12.62 1.19 -9.69
CA ILE A 100 13.47 2.36 -9.44
C ILE A 100 13.80 2.55 -7.97
N SER A 101 12.95 2.01 -7.09
CA SER A 101 13.12 2.08 -5.63
C SER A 101 12.16 1.16 -4.91
N HIS A 102 12.48 0.79 -3.68
CA HIS A 102 11.56 0.15 -2.75
C HIS A 102 11.64 0.77 -1.35
N GLU A 103 10.56 0.61 -0.59
CA GLU A 103 10.45 1.05 0.81
C GLU A 103 9.71 -0.02 1.62
N PHE A 104 10.33 -0.52 2.68
CA PHE A 104 9.66 -1.40 3.63
C PHE A 104 8.71 -0.61 4.52
N LEU A 105 7.41 -0.91 4.44
CA LEU A 105 6.39 -0.38 5.34
C LEU A 105 6.38 -1.15 6.66
N SER A 106 6.56 -2.47 6.58
CA SER A 106 6.73 -3.34 7.73
C SER A 106 7.64 -4.51 7.39
N ASN A 107 8.44 -4.96 8.36
CA ASN A 107 9.29 -6.14 8.24
C ASN A 107 9.39 -6.83 9.60
N ALA A 108 8.72 -7.98 9.75
CA ALA A 108 8.84 -8.80 10.94
C ALA A 108 10.26 -9.39 11.01
N VAL A 109 10.82 -9.50 12.23
CA VAL A 109 12.18 -10.02 12.44
C VAL A 109 12.36 -11.35 11.71
N GLY A 110 13.38 -11.42 10.85
CA GLY A 110 13.68 -12.60 10.01
C GLY A 110 12.89 -12.69 8.70
N GLY A 111 12.14 -11.66 8.32
CA GLY A 111 11.47 -11.57 7.01
C GLY A 111 10.27 -12.51 6.84
N HIS A 112 9.63 -12.92 7.93
CA HIS A 112 8.47 -13.82 7.89
C HIS A 112 7.19 -13.16 7.35
N HIS A 113 7.05 -11.86 7.59
CA HIS A 113 5.99 -11.02 7.05
C HIS A 113 6.61 -9.69 6.65
N VAL A 114 6.43 -9.31 5.40
CA VAL A 114 6.98 -8.08 4.85
C VAL A 114 5.90 -7.35 4.07
N GLU A 115 5.77 -6.06 4.33
CA GLU A 115 4.98 -5.16 3.51
C GLU A 115 5.92 -4.11 2.90
N VAL A 116 5.86 -3.96 1.59
CA VAL A 116 6.83 -3.16 0.84
C VAL A 116 6.15 -2.42 -0.30
N LYS A 117 6.56 -1.17 -0.51
CA LYS A 117 6.24 -0.40 -1.71
C LYS A 117 7.37 -0.57 -2.71
N VAL A 118 7.03 -0.88 -3.95
CA VAL A 118 7.98 -0.93 -5.06
C VAL A 118 7.52 0.07 -6.12
N ALA A 119 8.42 0.97 -6.51
CA ALA A 119 8.15 1.97 -7.53
C ALA A 119 8.80 1.60 -8.85
N TYR A 120 8.12 1.96 -9.94
CA TYR A 120 8.55 1.77 -11.32
C TYR A 120 8.37 3.07 -12.09
N GLU A 121 9.19 3.29 -13.12
CA GLU A 121 9.06 4.46 -13.98
C GLU A 121 7.85 4.30 -14.92
N LYS A 122 6.90 5.23 -14.85
CA LYS A 122 5.85 5.50 -15.86
C LYS A 122 5.13 4.29 -16.49
N ALA A 123 5.01 3.16 -15.79
CA ALA A 123 4.42 1.94 -16.33
C ALA A 123 2.89 1.93 -16.15
N THR A 124 2.14 2.06 -17.25
CA THR A 124 0.67 2.16 -17.22
C THR A 124 -0.05 0.83 -16.99
N SER A 125 0.56 -0.30 -17.32
CA SER A 125 0.03 -1.67 -17.15
C SER A 125 1.05 -2.71 -17.62
N GLY A 126 0.89 -3.95 -17.18
CA GLY A 126 1.65 -5.09 -17.67
C GLY A 126 1.90 -6.13 -16.58
N ALA A 127 2.71 -7.14 -16.91
CA ALA A 127 3.02 -8.21 -15.98
C ALA A 127 3.98 -7.73 -14.89
N LEU A 128 3.64 -7.95 -13.63
CA LEU A 128 4.57 -7.81 -12.51
C LEU A 128 5.30 -9.13 -12.32
N GLU A 129 6.62 -9.10 -12.37
CA GLU A 129 7.48 -10.25 -12.13
C GLU A 129 8.35 -10.04 -10.90
N ILE A 130 8.35 -11.04 -10.01
CA ILE A 130 9.13 -11.02 -8.76
C ILE A 130 9.85 -12.36 -8.62
N VAL A 131 11.16 -12.31 -8.34
CA VAL A 131 11.98 -13.49 -8.03
C VAL A 131 12.40 -13.42 -6.57
N ALA A 132 11.65 -14.09 -5.70
CA ALA A 132 11.95 -14.10 -4.26
C ALA A 132 13.04 -15.12 -3.90
N SER A 133 13.21 -16.18 -4.70
CA SER A 133 14.31 -17.13 -4.61
C SER A 133 14.44 -17.94 -5.90
N GLU A 134 15.47 -18.78 -6.01
CA GLU A 134 15.65 -19.71 -7.13
C GLU A 134 14.44 -20.65 -7.36
N GLN A 135 13.65 -20.91 -6.31
CA GLN A 135 12.50 -21.80 -6.36
C GLN A 135 11.16 -21.05 -6.45
N ALA A 136 11.16 -19.72 -6.29
CA ALA A 136 9.96 -18.90 -6.16
C ALA A 136 10.03 -17.66 -7.06
N SER A 137 9.58 -17.84 -8.30
CA SER A 137 9.33 -16.76 -9.27
C SER A 137 7.83 -16.63 -9.51
N PHE A 138 7.34 -15.40 -9.44
CA PHE A 138 5.94 -15.00 -9.51
C PHE A 138 5.72 -14.10 -10.72
N SER A 139 4.57 -14.24 -11.38
CA SER A 139 4.20 -13.44 -12.54
C SER A 139 2.71 -13.13 -12.50
N PHE A 140 2.36 -11.86 -12.32
CA PHE A 140 0.99 -11.40 -12.24
C PHE A 140 0.64 -10.63 -13.51
N THR A 141 -0.14 -11.24 -14.42
CA THR A 141 -0.36 -10.73 -15.78
C THR A 141 -1.55 -9.77 -15.93
N ASP A 142 -2.41 -9.66 -14.92
CA ASP A 142 -3.68 -8.91 -14.96
C ASP A 142 -3.94 -8.20 -13.63
N ILE A 143 -2.97 -7.40 -13.18
CA ILE A 143 -3.03 -6.70 -11.90
C ILE A 143 -3.92 -5.45 -11.93
N TRP A 144 -4.31 -4.98 -13.12
CA TRP A 144 -5.41 -4.03 -13.36
C TRP A 144 -5.83 -3.92 -14.83
#